data_AF-A0A953RNN0-F1
#
_entry.id   AF-A0A953RNN0-F1
#
_cell.length_a   1.000
_cell.length_b   1.000
_cell.length_c   1.000
_cell.angle_alpha   90.00
_cell.angle_beta   90.00
_cell.angle_gamma   90.00
#
_symmetry.space_group_name_H-M   'P 1'
#
loop_
_entity.id
_entity.type
_entity.pdbx_description
1 polymer ?
#
loop_
_entity_poly.entity_id
_entity_poly.type
_entity_poly.pdbx_seq_one_letter_code
_entity_poly.pdbx_strand_id
1 'polypeptide(L)'
;MPTPRRIRCCVAAGDSPASPEPVPRGQVARNHIAILAALFLAGFLLVAGNVAQSQASASSGSEKSAGTTNAALAKESREAAGEEQDQFKHSASVQLVAKLTGLSPEHAYWLCVLFNFVVIAGTVVYFSKKNLPGVFRNRTASIQRAMQEARQASEEANRRLAEIETRLSRLDSEIGGMRAAAEKEAIAEEARIKAAAEEDARKIVESAEQEITAAAKLARRELTAYAANLAVSLAAKQMKVDTATDQALVREFAKELSPKSPGGGPKTGQDGH
;
A
#
# COMPACT_ATOMS: atom_id res chain seq x y z
N MET A 1 -0.99 -40.29 34.10
CA MET A 1 -1.82 -39.30 34.84
C MET A 1 -1.75 -37.95 34.13
N PRO A 2 -2.82 -37.16 34.19
CA PRO A 2 -3.20 -36.19 33.16
C PRO A 2 -3.08 -34.74 33.65
N THR A 3 -2.77 -33.79 32.78
CA THR A 3 -3.75 -32.82 32.24
C THR A 3 -3.05 -31.63 31.56
N PRO A 4 -3.72 -31.03 30.55
CA PRO A 4 -3.25 -29.95 29.71
C PRO A 4 -3.86 -28.58 30.11
N ARG A 5 -3.13 -27.47 29.92
CA ARG A 5 -3.60 -26.08 30.10
C ARG A 5 -2.66 -25.16 29.29
N ARG A 6 -3.06 -24.18 28.47
CA ARG A 6 -4.31 -23.45 28.16
C ARG A 6 -4.22 -23.04 26.67
N ILE A 7 -5.20 -23.33 25.82
CA ILE A 7 -6.38 -22.50 25.55
C ILE A 7 -6.02 -21.07 25.12
N ARG A 8 -5.94 -20.84 23.82
CA ARG A 8 -6.55 -19.65 23.21
C ARG A 8 -7.47 -20.13 22.08
N CYS A 9 -8.74 -20.30 22.46
CA CYS A 9 -9.86 -20.41 21.55
C CYS A 9 -9.85 -19.23 20.58
N CYS A 10 -9.82 -19.50 19.28
CA CYS A 10 -10.47 -18.64 18.30
C CYS A 10 -11.88 -19.20 18.11
N VAL A 11 -12.77 -18.86 19.05
CA VAL A 11 -14.22 -19.04 18.91
C VAL A 11 -14.83 -17.65 18.95
N ALA A 12 -15.54 -17.35 17.85
CA ALA A 12 -16.75 -16.54 17.75
C ALA A 12 -16.78 -15.14 18.38
N ALA A 13 -16.85 -14.12 17.52
CA ALA A 13 -17.86 -13.04 17.54
C ALA A 13 -17.36 -11.90 16.61
N GLY A 14 -18.04 -11.48 15.55
CA GLY A 14 -19.36 -11.81 15.10
C GLY A 14 -19.44 -11.65 13.58
N ASP A 15 -19.82 -12.72 12.92
CA ASP A 15 -20.64 -12.61 11.73
C ASP A 15 -22.01 -12.15 12.23
N SER A 16 -22.18 -10.84 12.32
CA SER A 16 -23.43 -10.25 12.78
C SER A 16 -24.43 -10.40 11.65
N PRO A 17 -25.59 -11.04 11.90
CA PRO A 17 -26.56 -11.31 10.86
C PRO A 17 -27.03 -9.99 10.24
N ALA A 18 -27.13 -9.98 8.91
CA ALA A 18 -27.79 -8.97 8.13
C ALA A 18 -29.03 -8.48 8.88
N SER A 19 -28.94 -7.29 9.45
CA SER A 19 -30.09 -6.61 10.03
C SER A 19 -31.07 -6.42 8.87
N PRO A 20 -32.35 -6.87 8.97
CA PRO A 20 -33.30 -6.56 7.93
C PRO A 20 -33.40 -5.03 7.87
N GLU A 21 -32.96 -4.48 6.74
CA GLU A 21 -33.21 -3.09 6.35
C GLU A 21 -34.65 -2.73 6.77
N PRO A 22 -34.85 -1.69 7.59
CA PRO A 22 -36.20 -1.26 7.92
C PRO A 22 -36.84 -0.80 6.62
N VAL A 23 -37.71 -1.63 6.05
CA VAL A 23 -38.54 -1.26 4.90
C VAL A 23 -39.13 0.10 5.24
N PRO A 24 -38.81 1.16 4.47
CA PRO A 24 -39.23 2.50 4.84
C PRO A 24 -40.75 2.46 4.93
N ARG A 25 -41.33 2.81 6.08
CA ARG A 25 -42.80 2.97 6.19
C ARG A 25 -43.32 3.99 5.17
N GLY A 26 -42.44 4.87 4.67
CA GLY A 26 -42.69 5.77 3.55
C GLY A 26 -42.71 5.11 2.17
N GLN A 27 -42.16 3.91 1.99
CA GLN A 27 -42.28 3.12 0.77
C GLN A 27 -43.63 2.41 0.69
N VAL A 28 -44.19 1.98 1.82
CA VAL A 28 -45.56 1.46 1.88
C VAL A 28 -46.56 2.57 1.53
N ALA A 29 -46.40 3.78 2.08
CA ALA A 29 -47.25 4.94 1.72
C ALA A 29 -47.04 5.43 0.28
N ARG A 30 -45.80 5.48 -0.23
CA ARG A 30 -45.51 5.79 -1.64
C ARG A 30 -46.03 4.70 -2.59
N ASN A 31 -46.00 3.43 -2.19
CA ASN A 31 -46.56 2.33 -2.94
C ASN A 31 -48.10 2.38 -2.93
N HIS A 32 -48.76 2.70 -1.81
CA HIS A 32 -50.22 2.87 -1.80
C HIS A 32 -50.67 4.07 -2.64
N ILE A 33 -49.92 5.17 -2.64
CA ILE A 33 -50.22 6.33 -3.49
C ILE A 33 -49.94 6.01 -4.97
N ALA A 34 -48.87 5.28 -5.27
CA ALA A 34 -48.58 4.80 -6.63
C ALA A 34 -49.59 3.75 -7.10
N ILE A 35 -50.09 2.89 -6.22
CA ILE A 35 -51.15 1.91 -6.50
C ILE A 35 -52.49 2.61 -6.70
N LEU A 36 -52.84 3.61 -5.90
CA LEU A 36 -54.07 4.40 -6.11
C LEU A 36 -53.98 5.25 -7.37
N ALA A 37 -52.81 5.83 -7.68
CA ALA A 37 -52.58 6.52 -8.94
C ALA A 37 -52.58 5.56 -10.14
N ALA A 38 -52.02 4.36 -10.00
CA ALA A 38 -52.06 3.32 -11.03
C ALA A 38 -53.45 2.72 -11.20
N LEU A 39 -54.26 2.63 -10.15
CA LEU A 39 -55.67 2.23 -10.21
C LEU A 39 -56.54 3.32 -10.84
N PHE A 40 -56.24 4.60 -10.57
CA PHE A 40 -56.89 5.73 -11.24
C PHE A 40 -56.49 5.80 -12.72
N LEU A 41 -55.20 5.58 -13.03
CA LEU A 41 -54.68 5.55 -14.39
C LEU A 41 -55.14 4.30 -15.16
N ALA A 42 -55.26 3.14 -14.51
CA ALA A 42 -55.79 1.90 -15.09
C ALA A 42 -57.31 1.98 -15.28
N GLY A 43 -58.05 2.63 -14.37
CA GLY A 43 -59.47 2.94 -14.57
C GLY A 43 -59.68 3.91 -15.74
N PHE A 44 -58.79 4.88 -15.90
CA PHE A 44 -58.77 5.78 -17.05
C PHE A 44 -58.38 5.05 -18.36
N LEU A 45 -57.41 4.12 -18.30
CA LEU A 45 -57.05 3.25 -19.42
C LEU A 45 -58.12 2.21 -19.76
N LEU A 46 -58.99 1.80 -18.83
CA LEU A 46 -60.11 0.88 -19.11
C LEU A 46 -61.25 1.59 -19.86
N VAL A 47 -61.47 2.87 -19.54
CA VAL A 47 -62.40 3.73 -20.30
C VAL A 47 -61.84 4.08 -21.68
N ALA A 48 -60.52 4.22 -21.82
CA ALA A 48 -59.85 4.40 -23.11
C ALA A 48 -59.58 3.09 -23.88
N GLY A 49 -59.53 1.95 -23.18
CA GLY A 49 -59.12 0.64 -23.70
C GLY A 49 -60.15 -0.01 -24.60
N ASN A 50 -61.43 0.33 -24.45
CA ASN A 50 -62.47 -0.02 -25.43
C ASN A 50 -62.30 0.68 -26.78
N VAL A 51 -61.40 1.67 -26.91
CA VAL A 51 -61.04 2.35 -28.17
C VAL A 51 -59.69 1.89 -28.75
N ALA A 52 -58.95 1.01 -28.04
CA ALA A 52 -57.59 0.63 -28.42
C ALA A 52 -57.40 -0.84 -28.82
N GLN A 53 -58.44 -1.69 -28.73
CA GLN A 53 -58.33 -3.13 -29.05
C GLN A 53 -58.39 -3.46 -30.55
N SER A 54 -58.25 -2.48 -31.46
CA SER A 54 -58.27 -2.70 -32.91
C SER A 54 -56.91 -2.57 -33.62
N GLN A 55 -55.79 -2.42 -32.90
CA GLN A 55 -54.44 -2.29 -33.51
C GLN A 55 -53.43 -3.36 -33.07
N ALA A 56 -53.89 -4.52 -32.60
CA ALA A 56 -53.00 -5.61 -32.20
C ALA A 56 -52.98 -6.78 -33.21
N SER A 57 -52.83 -6.50 -34.51
CA SER A 57 -52.62 -7.56 -35.53
C SER A 57 -51.85 -7.08 -36.78
N ALA A 58 -50.69 -6.41 -36.67
CA ALA A 58 -49.79 -6.28 -37.83
C ALA A 58 -48.37 -5.80 -37.47
N SER A 59 -47.52 -6.71 -36.96
CA SER A 59 -46.08 -6.58 -37.24
C SER A 59 -45.33 -7.90 -37.01
N SER A 60 -45.28 -8.75 -38.03
CA SER A 60 -44.12 -9.64 -38.22
C SER A 60 -43.88 -9.89 -39.71
N GLY A 61 -42.78 -9.32 -40.22
CA GLY A 61 -41.91 -9.98 -41.20
C GLY A 61 -42.32 -10.03 -42.68
N SER A 62 -41.54 -9.28 -43.47
CA SER A 62 -41.00 -9.64 -44.80
C SER A 62 -41.67 -9.12 -46.09
N GLU A 63 -40.89 -8.25 -46.73
CA GLU A 63 -40.68 -7.93 -48.15
C GLU A 63 -41.73 -8.23 -49.25
N LYS A 64 -41.95 -7.16 -50.05
CA LYS A 64 -42.23 -7.13 -51.52
C LYS A 64 -43.70 -7.19 -51.98
N SER A 65 -44.34 -6.03 -52.06
CA SER A 65 -45.17 -5.55 -53.20
C SER A 65 -45.86 -4.24 -52.81
N ALA A 66 -45.29 -3.11 -53.23
CA ALA A 66 -45.85 -1.79 -53.00
C ALA A 66 -46.72 -1.39 -54.20
N GLY A 67 -48.01 -1.15 -53.98
CA GLY A 67 -48.86 -0.48 -54.96
C GLY A 67 -50.35 -0.56 -54.70
N THR A 68 -50.90 -1.73 -54.37
CA THR A 68 -52.36 -1.95 -54.48
C THR A 68 -53.08 -2.21 -53.15
N THR A 69 -52.36 -2.52 -52.06
CA THR A 69 -52.95 -2.88 -50.76
C THR A 69 -53.28 -1.70 -49.85
N ASN A 70 -52.59 -0.56 -49.99
CA ASN A 70 -52.75 0.58 -49.07
C ASN A 70 -54.02 1.42 -49.34
N ALA A 71 -54.57 1.38 -50.55
CA ALA A 71 -55.78 2.13 -50.90
C ALA A 71 -57.07 1.42 -50.42
N ALA A 72 -57.07 0.08 -50.36
CA ALA A 72 -58.19 -0.70 -49.85
C ALA A 72 -58.25 -0.66 -48.30
N LEU A 73 -57.09 -0.81 -47.65
CA LEU A 73 -56.98 -0.73 -46.18
C LEU A 73 -57.29 0.68 -45.64
N ALA A 74 -56.95 1.74 -46.38
CA ALA A 74 -57.32 3.12 -46.03
C ALA A 74 -58.81 3.42 -46.21
N LYS A 75 -59.52 2.67 -47.07
CA LYS A 75 -60.96 2.82 -47.28
C LYS A 75 -61.77 2.08 -46.20
N GLU A 76 -61.35 0.87 -45.84
CA GLU A 76 -61.94 0.10 -44.73
C GLU A 76 -61.71 0.77 -43.36
N SER A 77 -60.52 1.31 -43.11
CA SER A 77 -60.22 2.03 -41.85
C SER A 77 -60.91 3.39 -41.74
N ARG A 78 -61.33 3.99 -42.86
CA ARG A 78 -62.15 5.22 -42.88
C ARG A 78 -63.64 4.92 -42.68
N GLU A 79 -64.11 3.74 -43.07
CA GLU A 79 -65.47 3.25 -42.81
C GLU A 79 -65.62 2.75 -41.37
N ALA A 80 -64.60 2.09 -40.79
CA ALA A 80 -64.62 1.68 -39.37
C ALA A 80 -64.41 2.83 -38.36
N ALA A 81 -63.79 3.95 -38.77
CA ALA A 81 -63.60 5.12 -37.90
C ALA A 81 -64.78 6.10 -37.92
N GLY A 82 -65.77 5.90 -38.81
CA GLY A 82 -66.90 6.81 -39.00
C GLY A 82 -68.19 6.43 -38.28
N GLU A 83 -68.34 5.19 -37.80
CA GLU A 83 -69.64 4.68 -37.34
C GLU A 83 -69.71 4.35 -35.84
N GLU A 84 -68.59 4.22 -35.13
CA GLU A 84 -68.61 3.80 -33.71
C GLU A 84 -68.76 4.95 -32.71
N GLN A 85 -68.57 6.21 -33.10
CA GLN A 85 -68.83 7.36 -32.22
C GLN A 85 -70.33 7.62 -31.98
N ASP A 86 -71.20 7.05 -32.81
CA ASP A 86 -72.65 7.29 -32.73
C ASP A 86 -73.39 6.19 -31.96
N GLN A 87 -72.78 5.01 -31.79
CA GLN A 87 -73.41 3.93 -31.02
C GLN A 87 -73.33 4.14 -29.50
N PHE A 88 -72.28 4.79 -28.98
CA PHE A 88 -72.20 5.16 -27.56
C PHE A 88 -73.14 6.31 -27.16
N LYS A 89 -73.58 7.13 -28.12
CA LYS A 89 -74.54 8.23 -27.90
C LYS A 89 -75.99 7.73 -27.72
N HIS A 90 -76.28 6.48 -28.08
CA HIS A 90 -77.62 5.90 -28.02
C HIS A 90 -77.78 4.76 -27.01
N SER A 91 -76.85 4.56 -26.08
CA SER A 91 -77.03 3.57 -25.00
C SER A 91 -78.29 3.85 -24.17
N ALA A 92 -79.00 2.79 -23.75
CA ALA A 92 -80.27 2.89 -23.03
C ALA A 92 -80.18 3.70 -21.72
N SER A 93 -78.99 3.78 -21.13
CA SER A 93 -78.68 4.63 -19.98
C SER A 93 -78.63 6.12 -20.32
N VAL A 94 -78.18 6.49 -21.53
CA VAL A 94 -78.20 7.88 -22.04
C VAL A 94 -79.61 8.27 -22.51
N GLN A 95 -80.36 7.35 -23.10
CA GLN A 95 -81.75 7.59 -23.53
C GLN A 95 -82.75 7.73 -22.37
N LEU A 96 -82.54 7.02 -21.25
CA LEU A 96 -83.37 7.16 -20.05
C LEU A 96 -83.20 8.53 -19.38
N VAL A 97 -81.98 9.05 -19.36
CA VAL A 97 -81.69 10.40 -18.85
C VAL A 97 -82.26 11.47 -19.79
N ALA A 98 -82.15 11.28 -21.11
CA ALA A 98 -82.68 12.21 -22.11
C ALA A 98 -84.22 12.35 -22.09
N LYS A 99 -84.97 11.31 -21.71
CA LYS A 99 -86.43 11.37 -21.62
C LYS A 99 -86.96 11.96 -20.31
N LEU A 100 -86.17 11.91 -19.23
CA LEU A 100 -86.60 12.40 -17.93
C LEU A 100 -86.30 13.89 -17.73
N THR A 101 -85.27 14.41 -18.40
CA THR A 101 -84.91 15.83 -18.36
C THR A 101 -85.11 16.45 -19.74
N GLY A 102 -86.23 17.12 -19.95
CA GLY A 102 -86.49 17.91 -21.17
C GLY A 102 -85.60 19.15 -21.29
N LEU A 103 -84.28 18.96 -21.44
CA LEU A 103 -83.26 19.99 -21.68
C LEU A 103 -82.12 19.38 -22.52
N SER A 104 -81.63 20.16 -23.48
CA SER A 104 -80.59 19.87 -24.50
C SER A 104 -79.51 18.83 -24.09
N PRO A 105 -79.40 17.68 -24.78
CA PRO A 105 -78.39 16.63 -24.54
C PRO A 105 -76.93 17.10 -24.71
N GLU A 106 -76.71 18.14 -25.51
CA GLU A 106 -75.39 18.61 -25.90
C GLU A 106 -74.69 19.43 -24.79
N HIS A 107 -75.44 20.21 -24.01
CA HIS A 107 -74.90 20.99 -22.91
C HIS A 107 -74.63 20.16 -21.64
N ALA A 108 -75.45 19.15 -21.37
CA ALA A 108 -75.25 18.25 -20.23
C ALA A 108 -73.96 17.42 -20.38
N TYR A 109 -73.65 16.96 -21.59
CA TYR A 109 -72.40 16.25 -21.89
C TYR A 109 -71.17 17.12 -21.63
N TRP A 110 -71.12 18.34 -22.20
CA TRP A 110 -70.03 19.27 -21.98
C TRP A 110 -69.85 19.68 -20.51
N LEU A 111 -70.95 19.85 -19.76
CA LEU A 111 -70.89 20.15 -18.33
C LEU A 111 -70.32 18.98 -17.52
N CYS A 112 -70.68 17.75 -17.87
CA CYS A 112 -70.16 16.55 -17.20
C CYS A 112 -68.68 16.33 -17.49
N VAL A 113 -68.25 16.54 -18.75
CA VAL A 113 -66.84 16.49 -19.15
C VAL A 113 -66.03 17.58 -18.44
N LEU A 114 -66.54 18.82 -18.40
CA LEU A 114 -65.88 19.92 -17.71
C LEU A 114 -65.77 19.67 -16.21
N PHE A 115 -66.83 19.16 -15.58
CA PHE A 115 -66.81 18.79 -14.17
C PHE A 115 -65.78 17.69 -13.89
N ASN A 116 -65.72 16.64 -14.71
CA ASN A 116 -64.71 15.58 -14.59
C ASN A 116 -63.28 16.14 -14.74
N PHE A 117 -63.05 16.99 -15.74
CA PHE A 117 -61.77 17.65 -15.94
C PHE A 117 -61.36 18.50 -14.73
N VAL A 118 -62.29 19.29 -14.18
CA VAL A 118 -62.04 20.11 -12.97
C VAL A 118 -61.71 19.23 -11.75
N VAL A 119 -62.42 18.12 -11.57
CA VAL A 119 -62.15 17.17 -10.46
C VAL A 119 -60.76 16.54 -10.60
N ILE A 120 -60.38 16.10 -11.81
CA ILE A 120 -59.06 15.52 -12.07
C ILE A 120 -57.95 16.57 -11.93
N ALA A 121 -58.11 17.73 -12.58
CA ALA A 121 -57.15 18.83 -12.51
C ALA A 121 -56.97 19.34 -11.08
N GLY A 122 -58.06 19.48 -10.32
CA GLY A 122 -58.03 19.86 -8.90
C GLY A 122 -57.25 18.85 -8.06
N THR A 123 -57.47 17.55 -8.28
CA THR A 123 -56.75 16.48 -7.59
C THR A 123 -55.25 16.49 -7.93
N VAL A 124 -54.90 16.65 -9.21
CA VAL A 124 -53.51 16.73 -9.67
C VAL A 124 -52.81 17.96 -9.10
N VAL A 125 -53.45 19.13 -9.10
CA VAL A 125 -52.87 20.37 -8.54
C VAL A 125 -52.69 20.25 -7.04
N TYR A 126 -53.67 19.71 -6.30
CA TYR A 126 -53.56 19.50 -4.87
C TYR A 126 -52.41 18.56 -4.51
N PHE A 127 -52.31 17.42 -5.19
CA PHE A 127 -51.23 16.46 -4.98
C PHE A 127 -49.85 17.01 -5.38
N SER A 128 -49.79 17.75 -6.50
CA SER A 128 -48.55 18.36 -6.98
C SER A 128 -48.03 19.43 -6.03
N LYS A 129 -48.91 20.31 -5.53
CA LYS A 129 -48.53 21.33 -4.54
C LYS A 129 -47.99 20.70 -3.24
N LYS A 130 -48.49 19.52 -2.86
CA LYS A 130 -48.04 18.80 -1.67
C LYS A 130 -46.69 18.08 -1.85
N ASN A 131 -46.39 17.54 -3.04
CA ASN A 131 -45.21 16.68 -3.26
C ASN A 131 -44.02 17.37 -3.96
N LEU A 132 -44.26 18.28 -4.92
CA LEU A 132 -43.19 18.96 -5.66
C LEU A 132 -42.18 19.72 -4.78
N PRO A 133 -42.58 20.55 -3.79
CA PRO A 133 -41.61 21.35 -3.04
C PRO A 133 -40.63 20.49 -2.22
N GLY A 134 -41.05 19.29 -1.79
CA GLY A 134 -40.18 18.35 -1.09
C GLY A 134 -39.09 17.77 -2.00
N VAL A 135 -39.42 17.45 -3.26
CA VAL A 135 -38.48 16.85 -4.22
C VAL A 135 -37.43 17.87 -4.67
N PHE A 136 -37.83 19.10 -5.02
CA PHE A 136 -36.87 20.13 -5.41
C PHE A 136 -35.94 20.51 -4.25
N ARG A 137 -36.47 20.65 -3.03
CA ARG A 137 -35.65 20.93 -1.86
C ARG A 137 -34.66 19.80 -1.55
N ASN A 138 -35.08 18.54 -1.70
CA ASN A 138 -34.18 17.40 -1.53
C ASN A 138 -33.07 17.38 -2.61
N ARG A 139 -33.42 17.63 -3.88
CA ARG A 139 -32.43 17.74 -4.98
C ARG A 139 -31.44 18.88 -4.75
N THR A 140 -31.90 20.06 -4.33
CA THR A 140 -31.01 21.18 -4.01
C THR A 140 -30.11 20.84 -2.82
N ALA A 141 -30.66 20.22 -1.77
CA ALA A 141 -29.87 19.79 -0.62
C ALA A 141 -28.83 18.71 -0.99
N SER A 142 -29.18 17.75 -1.85
CA SER A 142 -28.22 16.72 -2.31
C SER A 142 -27.12 17.32 -3.17
N ILE A 143 -27.44 18.28 -4.05
CA ILE A 143 -26.43 18.98 -4.87
C ILE A 143 -25.50 19.80 -3.97
N GLN A 144 -26.04 20.53 -3.00
CA GLN A 144 -25.23 21.30 -2.05
C GLN A 144 -24.31 20.39 -1.22
N ARG A 145 -24.81 19.24 -0.75
CA ARG A 145 -24.00 18.23 -0.07
C ARG A 145 -22.91 17.68 -0.98
N ALA A 146 -23.23 17.27 -2.20
CA ALA A 146 -22.25 16.77 -3.15
C ALA A 146 -21.15 17.80 -3.46
N MET A 147 -21.50 19.09 -3.58
CA MET A 147 -20.50 20.15 -3.74
C MET A 147 -19.64 20.35 -2.49
N GLN A 148 -20.22 20.28 -1.30
CA GLN A 148 -19.48 20.37 -0.04
C GLN A 148 -18.54 19.17 0.14
N GLU A 149 -19.02 17.96 -0.13
CA GLU A 149 -18.22 16.73 -0.09
C GLU A 149 -17.09 16.77 -1.12
N ALA A 150 -17.36 17.23 -2.34
CA ALA A 150 -16.31 17.39 -3.36
C ALA A 150 -15.23 18.41 -2.95
N ARG A 151 -15.63 19.53 -2.31
CA ARG A 151 -14.70 20.52 -1.76
C ARG A 151 -13.88 19.93 -0.61
N GLN A 152 -14.52 19.26 0.34
CA GLN A 152 -13.84 18.60 1.46
C GLN A 152 -12.86 17.52 0.99
N ALA A 153 -13.26 16.71 0.00
CA ALA A 153 -12.40 15.70 -0.60
C ALA A 153 -11.20 16.34 -1.31
N SER A 154 -11.39 17.47 -2.00
CA SER A 154 -10.31 18.22 -2.65
C SER A 154 -9.34 18.84 -1.62
N GLU A 155 -9.88 19.44 -0.56
CA GLU A 155 -9.08 20.01 0.53
C GLU A 155 -8.29 18.94 1.28
N GLU A 156 -8.89 17.78 1.53
CA GLU A 156 -8.21 16.64 2.15
C GLU A 156 -7.12 16.08 1.24
N ALA A 157 -7.38 15.93 -0.05
CA ALA A 157 -6.37 15.50 -1.02
C ALA A 157 -5.19 16.46 -1.07
N ASN A 158 -5.46 17.77 -1.13
CA ASN A 158 -4.41 18.80 -1.13
C ASN A 158 -3.62 18.80 0.19
N ARG A 159 -4.29 18.61 1.34
CA ARG A 159 -3.61 18.49 2.64
C ARG A 159 -2.68 17.28 2.67
N ARG A 160 -3.14 16.12 2.19
CA ARG A 160 -2.32 14.90 2.10
C ARG A 160 -1.13 15.08 1.17
N LEU A 161 -1.33 15.77 0.03
CA LEU A 161 -0.25 16.08 -0.90
C LEU A 161 0.81 16.97 -0.24
N ALA A 162 0.40 18.06 0.41
CA ALA A 162 1.32 18.96 1.11
C ALA A 162 2.09 18.25 2.25
N GLU A 163 1.44 17.32 2.96
CA GLU A 163 2.10 16.49 3.98
C GLU A 163 3.16 15.57 3.35
N ILE A 164 2.85 14.94 2.22
CA ILE A 164 3.79 14.08 1.48
C ILE A 164 4.97 14.90 0.95
N GLU A 165 4.72 16.06 0.34
CA GLU A 165 5.78 16.96 -0.14
C GLU A 165 6.70 17.44 1.00
N THR A 166 6.13 17.74 2.16
CA THR A 166 6.90 18.09 3.36
C THR A 166 7.75 16.91 3.83
N ARG A 167 7.20 15.68 3.82
CA ARG A 167 7.96 14.48 4.16
C ARG A 167 9.07 14.20 3.15
N LEU A 168 8.81 14.34 1.85
CA LEU A 168 9.79 14.14 0.80
C LEU A 168 10.94 15.15 0.91
N SER A 169 10.64 16.45 1.03
CA SER A 169 11.67 17.48 1.20
C SER A 169 12.51 17.27 2.48
N ARG A 170 11.89 16.81 3.57
CA ARG A 170 12.62 16.41 4.77
C ARG A 170 13.55 15.23 4.50
N LEU A 171 13.07 14.17 3.84
CA LEU A 171 13.88 13.02 3.47
C LEU A 171 15.05 13.41 2.56
N ASP A 172 14.82 14.29 1.59
CA ASP A 172 15.89 14.80 0.71
C ASP A 172 16.96 15.55 1.51
N SER A 173 16.55 16.35 2.51
CA SER A 173 17.49 17.03 3.41
C SER A 173 18.27 16.07 4.30
N GLU A 174 17.61 15.02 4.82
CA GLU A 174 18.24 13.99 5.65
C GLU A 174 19.22 13.14 4.82
N ILE A 175 18.87 12.79 3.58
CA ILE A 175 19.76 12.10 2.63
C ILE A 175 20.96 12.97 2.28
N GLY A 176 20.75 14.27 2.03
CA GLY A 176 21.84 15.22 1.81
C GLY A 176 22.79 15.28 3.02
N GLY A 177 22.23 15.33 4.23
CA GLY A 177 23.00 15.29 5.47
C GLY A 177 23.79 13.99 5.65
N MET A 178 23.17 12.84 5.41
CA MET A 178 23.83 11.53 5.47
C MET A 178 24.98 11.41 4.45
N ARG A 179 24.78 11.89 3.22
CA ARG A 179 25.82 11.89 2.18
C ARG A 179 27.02 12.77 2.58
N ALA A 180 26.75 13.99 3.06
CA ALA A 180 27.81 14.89 3.50
C ALA A 180 28.58 14.35 4.72
N ALA A 181 27.86 13.72 5.66
CA ALA A 181 28.48 13.06 6.82
C ALA A 181 29.34 11.86 6.40
N ALA A 182 28.82 11.00 5.52
CA ALA A 182 29.54 9.84 5.00
C ALA A 182 30.80 10.23 4.21
N GLU A 183 30.74 11.29 3.40
CA GLU A 183 31.91 11.80 2.67
C GLU A 183 32.97 12.34 3.63
N LYS A 184 32.56 13.12 4.64
CA LYS A 184 33.46 13.63 5.67
C LYS A 184 34.10 12.50 6.49
N GLU A 185 33.32 11.50 6.86
CA GLU A 185 33.80 10.33 7.61
C GLU A 185 34.73 9.47 6.76
N ALA A 186 34.41 9.26 5.48
CA ALA A 186 35.27 8.52 4.56
C ALA A 186 36.64 9.18 4.40
N ILE A 187 36.70 10.51 4.26
CA ILE A 187 37.98 11.24 4.16
C ILE A 187 38.77 11.14 5.47
N ALA A 188 38.10 11.28 6.62
CA ALA A 188 38.75 11.18 7.92
C ALA A 188 39.29 9.75 8.18
N GLU A 189 38.51 8.74 7.81
CA GLU A 189 38.89 7.34 7.96
C GLU A 189 40.00 6.94 6.99
N GLU A 190 39.97 7.44 5.75
CA GLU A 190 41.08 7.25 4.79
C GLU A 190 42.40 7.81 5.35
N ALA A 191 42.36 9.02 5.93
CA ALA A 191 43.52 9.62 6.57
C ALA A 191 44.01 8.79 7.77
N ARG A 192 43.09 8.28 8.60
CA ARG A 192 43.40 7.44 9.76
C ARG A 192 44.03 6.11 9.35
N ILE A 193 43.47 5.46 8.33
CA ILE A 193 44.00 4.19 7.79
C ILE A 193 45.38 4.41 7.19
N LYS A 194 45.59 5.48 6.42
CA LYS A 194 46.92 5.81 5.87
C LYS A 194 47.95 6.03 6.97
N ALA A 195 47.62 6.82 7.99
CA ALA A 195 48.52 7.07 9.11
C ALA A 195 48.86 5.77 9.88
N ALA A 196 47.86 4.93 10.16
CA ALA A 196 48.07 3.65 10.82
C ALA A 196 48.92 2.69 9.97
N ALA A 197 48.66 2.62 8.66
CA ALA A 197 49.44 1.80 7.74
C ALA A 197 50.91 2.25 7.64
N GLU A 198 51.17 3.57 7.66
CA GLU A 198 52.54 4.11 7.70
C GLU A 198 53.24 3.78 9.02
N GLU A 199 52.54 3.87 10.15
CA GLU A 199 53.09 3.49 11.46
C GLU A 199 53.41 2.00 11.53
N ASP A 200 52.50 1.15 11.05
CA ASP A 200 52.70 -0.30 11.02
C ASP A 200 53.84 -0.69 10.07
N ALA A 201 53.93 -0.04 8.91
CA ALA A 201 55.05 -0.24 7.99
C ALA A 201 56.39 0.09 8.65
N ARG A 202 56.47 1.20 9.41
CA ARG A 202 57.69 1.57 10.16
C ARG A 202 58.02 0.54 11.23
N LYS A 203 57.04 0.07 11.99
CA LYS A 203 57.24 -0.98 13.02
C LYS A 203 57.72 -2.30 12.42
N ILE A 204 57.17 -2.69 11.27
CA ILE A 204 57.60 -3.89 10.55
C ILE A 204 59.06 -3.77 10.13
N VAL A 205 59.46 -2.63 9.56
CA VAL A 205 60.86 -2.40 9.16
C VAL A 205 61.78 -2.43 10.37
N GLU A 206 61.42 -1.75 11.46
CA GLU A 206 62.23 -1.75 12.69
C GLU A 206 62.38 -3.17 13.28
N SER A 207 61.29 -3.94 13.36
CA SER A 207 61.33 -5.33 13.83
C SER A 207 62.21 -6.20 12.92
N ALA A 208 62.07 -6.06 11.60
CA ALA A 208 62.87 -6.79 10.64
C ALA A 208 64.37 -6.45 10.76
N GLU A 209 64.73 -5.17 10.95
CA GLU A 209 66.11 -4.75 11.17
C GLU A 209 66.69 -5.34 12.47
N GLN A 210 65.90 -5.38 13.54
CA GLN A 210 66.29 -6.00 14.81
C GLN A 210 66.49 -7.52 14.65
N GLU A 211 65.58 -8.21 13.96
CA GLU A 211 65.67 -9.64 13.66
C GLU A 211 66.89 -9.96 12.78
N ILE A 212 67.13 -9.19 11.72
CA ILE A 212 68.30 -9.34 10.85
C ILE A 212 69.59 -9.15 11.67
N THR A 213 69.64 -8.15 12.53
CA THR A 213 70.81 -7.88 13.38
C THR A 213 71.06 -9.02 14.36
N ALA A 214 70.00 -9.55 14.99
CA ALA A 214 70.08 -10.69 15.89
C ALA A 214 70.55 -11.96 15.16
N ALA A 215 69.97 -12.25 13.99
CA ALA A 215 70.34 -13.40 13.15
C ALA A 215 71.79 -13.28 12.65
N ALA A 216 72.22 -12.09 12.21
CA ALA A 216 73.60 -11.85 11.78
C ALA A 216 74.60 -12.06 12.93
N LYS A 217 74.25 -11.60 14.15
CA LYS A 217 75.08 -11.83 15.34
C LYS A 217 75.15 -13.32 15.70
N LEU A 218 74.04 -14.04 15.60
CA LEU A 218 73.99 -15.48 15.83
C LEU A 218 74.87 -16.23 14.82
N ALA A 219 74.69 -15.97 13.51
CA ALA A 219 75.48 -16.59 12.46
C ALA A 219 76.99 -16.33 12.62
N ARG A 220 77.39 -15.11 13.00
CA ARG A 220 78.80 -14.80 13.30
C ARG A 220 79.35 -15.61 14.47
N ARG A 221 78.56 -15.80 15.54
CA ARG A 221 78.95 -16.60 16.69
C ARG A 221 79.09 -18.08 16.32
N GLU A 222 78.17 -18.60 15.51
CA GLU A 222 78.22 -19.98 15.02
C GLU A 222 79.45 -20.23 14.15
N LEU A 223 79.75 -19.33 13.20
CA LEU A 223 80.96 -19.41 12.37
C LEU A 223 82.24 -19.36 13.21
N THR A 224 82.28 -18.48 14.23
CA THR A 224 83.44 -18.38 15.14
C THR A 224 83.62 -19.67 15.94
N ALA A 225 82.53 -20.23 16.47
CA ALA A 225 82.56 -21.48 17.22
C ALA A 225 82.98 -22.67 16.33
N TYR A 226 82.50 -22.72 15.10
CA TYR A 226 82.89 -23.73 14.12
C TYR A 226 84.39 -23.65 13.77
N ALA A 227 84.89 -22.44 13.49
CA ALA A 227 86.30 -22.22 13.20
C ALA A 227 87.20 -22.59 14.39
N ALA A 228 86.80 -22.23 15.62
CA ALA A 228 87.51 -22.61 16.84
C ALA A 228 87.57 -24.13 17.02
N ASN A 229 86.44 -24.83 16.82
CA ASN A 229 86.39 -26.28 16.88
C ASN A 229 87.29 -26.93 15.81
N LEU A 230 87.24 -26.44 14.58
CA LEU A 230 88.10 -26.92 13.51
C LEU A 230 89.59 -26.72 13.84
N ALA A 231 89.97 -25.54 14.34
CA ALA A 231 91.34 -25.25 14.76
C ALA A 231 91.81 -26.19 15.88
N VAL A 232 91.00 -26.41 16.91
CA VAL A 232 91.28 -27.38 17.98
C VAL A 232 91.42 -28.79 17.42
N SER A 233 90.54 -29.21 16.51
CA SER A 233 90.60 -30.54 15.90
C SER A 233 91.86 -30.77 15.06
N LEU A 234 92.33 -29.73 14.35
CA LEU A 234 93.58 -29.77 13.58
C LEU A 234 94.80 -29.77 14.51
N ALA A 235 94.81 -28.93 15.54
CA ALA A 235 95.88 -28.92 16.55
C ALA A 235 96.00 -30.29 17.24
N ALA A 236 94.87 -30.89 17.65
CA ALA A 236 94.84 -32.23 18.25
C ALA A 236 95.39 -33.31 17.31
N LYS A 237 95.13 -33.21 16.00
CA LYS A 237 95.71 -34.13 14.99
C LYS A 237 97.20 -33.92 14.78
N GLN A 238 97.69 -32.68 14.92
CA GLN A 238 99.09 -32.33 14.66
C GLN A 238 99.99 -32.54 15.88
N MET A 239 99.43 -32.58 17.09
CA MET A 239 100.13 -32.95 18.31
C MET A 239 100.56 -34.43 18.28
N LYS A 240 101.83 -34.68 17.94
CA LYS A 240 102.49 -35.96 18.21
C LYS A 240 102.99 -35.95 19.65
N VAL A 241 102.35 -36.73 20.52
CA VAL A 241 102.76 -36.90 21.91
C VAL A 241 103.96 -37.85 21.93
N ASP A 242 105.14 -37.29 22.20
CA ASP A 242 106.36 -38.04 22.48
C ASP A 242 106.64 -38.05 23.99
N THR A 243 107.27 -39.12 24.48
CA THR A 243 107.47 -39.38 25.92
C THR A 243 108.28 -38.28 26.62
N ALA A 244 109.14 -37.56 25.88
CA ALA A 244 109.91 -36.44 26.41
C ALA A 244 109.06 -35.17 26.63
N THR A 245 108.08 -34.90 25.75
CA THR A 245 107.16 -33.75 25.88
C THR A 245 106.23 -33.92 27.07
N ASP A 246 105.77 -35.15 27.32
CA ASP A 246 104.86 -35.47 28.43
C ASP A 246 105.53 -35.21 29.80
N GLN A 247 106.80 -35.60 29.96
CA GLN A 247 107.55 -35.33 31.20
C GLN A 247 107.83 -33.84 31.43
N ALA A 248 107.96 -33.05 30.36
CA ALA A 248 108.13 -31.60 30.46
C ALA A 248 106.83 -30.90 30.89
N LEU A 249 105.68 -31.34 30.35
CA LEU A 249 104.35 -30.84 30.74
C LEU A 249 104.03 -31.12 32.21
N VAL A 250 104.31 -32.34 32.68
CA VAL A 250 104.09 -32.73 34.09
C VAL A 250 104.94 -31.88 35.05
N ARG A 251 106.19 -31.57 34.68
CA ARG A 251 107.07 -30.70 35.49
C ARG A 251 106.58 -29.25 35.54
N GLU A 252 106.13 -28.69 34.42
CA GLU A 252 105.63 -27.31 34.38
C GLU A 252 104.30 -27.19 35.16
N PHE A 253 103.39 -28.16 35.02
CA PHE A 253 102.15 -28.18 35.79
C PHE A 253 102.40 -28.32 37.30
N ALA A 254 103.36 -29.17 37.71
CA ALA A 254 103.78 -29.29 39.10
C ALA A 254 104.38 -27.97 39.65
N LYS A 255 105.01 -27.17 38.79
CA LYS A 255 105.59 -25.86 39.14
C LYS A 255 104.52 -24.77 39.25
N GLU A 256 103.44 -24.81 38.46
CA GLU A 256 102.28 -23.90 38.60
C GLU A 256 101.40 -24.22 39.82
N LEU A 257 101.24 -25.51 40.16
CA LEU A 257 100.51 -25.93 41.36
C LEU A 257 101.29 -25.74 42.66
N SER A 258 102.60 -25.50 42.58
CA SER A 258 103.37 -25.06 43.73
C SER A 258 102.90 -23.64 44.11
N PRO A 259 102.28 -23.43 45.27
CA PRO A 259 101.64 -22.16 45.60
C PRO A 259 102.69 -21.05 45.52
N LYS A 260 102.46 -20.10 44.61
CA LYS A 260 103.19 -18.84 44.58
C LYS A 260 102.91 -18.12 45.90
N SER A 261 103.76 -18.38 46.88
CA SER A 261 103.76 -17.77 48.20
C SER A 261 103.61 -16.25 48.07
N PRO A 262 102.51 -15.63 48.55
CA PRO A 262 102.44 -14.19 48.70
C PRO A 262 103.31 -13.84 49.90
N GLY A 263 104.59 -13.63 49.64
CA GLY A 263 105.52 -13.09 50.63
C GLY A 263 105.16 -11.64 50.97
N GLY A 264 104.59 -11.45 52.16
CA GLY A 264 104.97 -10.36 53.06
C GLY A 264 104.27 -9.01 52.93
N GLY A 265 103.48 -8.66 53.96
CA GLY A 265 103.37 -7.29 54.46
C GLY A 265 101.93 -6.80 54.73
N PRO A 266 101.49 -6.70 56.00
CA PRO A 266 100.28 -5.95 56.33
C PRO A 266 100.60 -4.45 56.32
N LYS A 267 99.94 -3.69 55.46
CA LYS A 267 99.83 -2.23 55.58
C LYS A 267 98.45 -1.93 56.12
N THR A 268 98.43 -1.73 57.44
CA THR A 268 97.39 -1.05 58.19
C THR A 268 97.21 0.38 57.68
N GLY A 269 95.97 0.88 57.76
CA GLY A 269 95.58 2.26 57.47
C GLY A 269 94.74 2.38 56.18
N GLN A 270 93.68 3.18 56.10
CA GLN A 270 93.14 4.14 57.04
C GLN A 270 91.78 4.57 56.46
N ASP A 271 90.79 4.60 57.33
CA ASP A 271 89.50 5.30 57.31
C ASP A 271 89.41 6.51 56.36
N GLY A 272 88.25 6.70 55.72
CA GLY A 272 87.86 8.04 55.24
C GLY A 272 86.85 8.11 54.10
N HIS A 273 85.57 8.29 54.49
CA HIS A 273 84.45 8.98 53.82
C HIS A 273 83.94 8.52 52.44
#